data_AF-A0A968II14-F1
#
_entry.id   AF-A0A968II14-F1
#
_cell.length_a   1.000
_cell.length_b   1.000
_cell.length_c   1.000
_cell.angle_alpha   90.00
_cell.angle_beta   90.00
_cell.angle_gamma   90.00
#
_symmetry.space_group_name_H-M   'P 1'
#
loop_
_entity.id
_entity.type
_entity.pdbx_description
1 polymer ?
#
loop_
_entity_poly.entity_id
_entity_poly.type
_entity_poly.pdbx_seq_one_letter_code
_entity_poly.pdbx_strand_id
1 'polypeptide(L)'
;PLSPLSPLSPLSPLSPLSPLSPLSPLSSEERLRGIIHAAGILDDGVLTEQSSEKFDRVMAPKVQGAWNLHLATQNINLDFFVMFSSAASLLGSAGQANYCAANAFLDALAHYRRSTGLPGTSINWGTWENAGMTSRLTEQERSRLTQQGMCAIADKLGLQILEELLDRDITQIGVLPINWSVFLEQFSNNLALSFFEEVSEKTQNQSELLQQLELITTSDRTKILISHLRTQIAKILGIKSSEAIDIDRGLTDLGMDSLSSVELRNKLQTDLQCNLPSTLIFDYSNINAIANYLNQKLFSLDSDKPTESNDKDESVDFAIAQVQNLSEEEAEAMLLEELDKIMPDET
;
A
#
# COMPACT_ATOMS: atom_id res chain seq x y z
N PRO A 1 -32.95 -3.78 -14.81
CA PRO A 1 -33.41 -2.75 -13.84
C PRO A 1 -33.22 -3.23 -12.40
N LEU A 2 -32.11 -2.82 -11.78
CA LEU A 2 -31.79 -3.14 -10.39
C LEU A 2 -32.59 -2.20 -9.48
N SER A 3 -33.34 -2.77 -8.54
CA SER A 3 -34.08 -2.03 -7.52
C SER A 3 -33.13 -1.26 -6.59
N PRO A 4 -33.47 -0.03 -6.15
CA PRO A 4 -32.61 0.75 -5.28
C PRO A 4 -32.54 0.12 -3.88
N LEU A 5 -31.32 -0.06 -3.37
CA LEU A 5 -31.05 -0.45 -1.99
C LEU A 5 -31.68 0.58 -1.04
N SER A 6 -32.45 0.09 -0.07
CA SER A 6 -33.03 0.93 0.98
C SER A 6 -31.93 1.51 1.87
N PRO A 7 -32.06 2.77 2.35
CA PRO A 7 -31.09 3.37 3.24
C PRO A 7 -31.00 2.57 4.55
N LEU A 8 -29.78 2.26 4.98
CA LEU A 8 -29.50 1.66 6.29
C LEU A 8 -30.13 2.52 7.39
N SER A 9 -30.94 1.90 8.24
CA SER A 9 -31.51 2.57 9.41
C SER A 9 -30.37 3.03 10.34
N PRO A 10 -30.46 4.22 10.96
CA PRO A 10 -29.47 4.64 11.95
C PRO A 10 -29.43 3.61 13.08
N LEU A 11 -28.22 3.21 13.47
CA LEU A 11 -27.99 2.32 14.62
C LEU A 11 -28.75 2.88 15.84
N SER A 12 -29.61 2.06 16.44
CA SER A 12 -30.28 2.39 17.69
C SER A 12 -29.22 2.79 18.73
N PRO A 13 -29.44 3.86 19.51
CA PRO A 13 -28.52 4.18 20.61
C PRO A 13 -28.47 2.98 21.56
N LEU A 14 -27.28 2.42 21.73
CA LEU A 14 -27.03 1.35 22.68
C LEU A 14 -27.52 1.79 24.06
N SER A 15 -28.27 0.91 24.73
CA SER A 15 -28.76 1.14 26.09
C SER A 15 -27.61 1.60 26.99
N PRO A 16 -27.74 2.71 27.75
CA PRO A 16 -26.69 3.14 28.64
C PRO A 16 -26.44 2.05 29.69
N LEU A 17 -25.24 1.47 29.66
CA LEU A 17 -24.76 0.68 30.79
C LEU A 17 -24.75 1.59 32.03
N SER A 18 -25.10 1.01 33.18
CA SER A 18 -25.14 1.69 34.47
C SER A 18 -23.92 2.58 34.66
N PRO A 19 -24.07 3.85 35.07
CA PRO A 19 -22.95 4.74 35.26
C PRO A 19 -21.96 4.10 36.23
N LEU A 20 -20.68 4.08 35.85
CA LEU A 20 -19.59 3.76 36.76
C LEU A 20 -19.76 4.59 38.04
N SER A 21 -19.55 3.98 39.20
CA SER A 21 -19.62 4.69 40.48
C SER A 21 -18.78 5.97 40.39
N PRO A 22 -19.34 7.14 40.78
CA PRO A 22 -18.59 8.38 40.69
C PRO A 22 -17.30 8.24 41.50
N LEU A 23 -16.18 8.54 40.86
CA LEU A 23 -14.89 8.67 41.54
C LEU A 23 -15.08 9.62 42.73
N SER A 24 -14.59 9.22 43.91
CA SER A 24 -14.66 10.04 45.11
C SER A 24 -14.14 11.46 44.83
N PRO A 25 -14.74 12.52 45.41
CA PRO A 25 -14.33 13.88 45.12
C PRO A 25 -12.87 14.08 45.55
N LEU A 26 -12.00 14.20 44.54
CA LEU A 26 -10.60 14.53 44.68
C LEU A 26 -10.50 15.95 45.30
N SER A 27 -9.60 16.14 46.26
CA SER A 27 -9.33 17.46 46.85
C SER A 27 -8.87 18.47 45.78
N SER A 28 -8.86 19.77 46.08
CA SER A 28 -8.43 20.81 45.11
C SER A 28 -7.00 20.64 44.60
N GLU A 29 -6.14 19.92 45.34
CA GLU A 29 -4.78 19.55 44.94
C GLU A 29 -4.71 18.24 44.12
N GLU A 30 -5.80 17.47 44.07
CA GLU A 30 -5.94 16.21 43.36
C GLU A 30 -6.81 16.34 42.09
N ARG A 31 -7.03 17.57 41.60
CA ARG A 31 -7.87 17.81 40.41
C ARG A 31 -7.33 17.05 39.19
N LEU A 32 -8.16 16.23 38.55
CA LEU A 32 -7.82 15.55 37.30
C LEU A 32 -7.35 16.56 36.24
N ARG A 33 -6.10 16.40 35.79
CA ARG A 33 -5.44 17.29 34.82
C ARG A 33 -5.37 16.73 33.41
N GLY A 34 -5.30 15.42 33.25
CA GLY A 34 -5.21 14.83 31.93
C GLY A 34 -5.62 13.37 31.92
N ILE A 35 -5.92 12.89 30.72
CA ILE A 35 -6.32 11.49 30.49
C ILE A 35 -5.42 10.91 29.42
N ILE A 36 -4.87 9.72 29.70
CA ILE A 36 -4.28 8.84 28.70
C ILE A 36 -5.14 7.58 28.64
N HIS A 37 -5.89 7.41 27.55
CA HIS A 37 -6.70 6.24 27.29
C HIS A 37 -5.90 5.22 26.49
N ALA A 38 -5.30 4.26 27.21
CA ALA A 38 -4.49 3.17 26.64
C ALA A 38 -5.12 1.78 26.79
N ALA A 39 -6.41 1.71 27.10
CA ALA A 39 -7.12 0.44 27.23
C ALA A 39 -7.37 -0.19 25.86
N GLY A 40 -7.17 -1.50 25.75
CA GLY A 40 -7.41 -2.24 24.52
C GLY A 40 -7.13 -3.73 24.68
N ILE A 41 -7.80 -4.53 23.87
CA ILE A 41 -7.57 -5.97 23.73
C ILE A 41 -7.63 -6.35 22.25
N LEU A 42 -7.08 -7.52 21.90
CA LEU A 42 -7.11 -8.11 20.57
C LEU A 42 -7.94 -9.39 20.56
N ASP A 43 -8.52 -9.68 19.41
CA ASP A 43 -9.27 -10.91 19.13
C ASP A 43 -9.36 -11.08 17.60
N ASP A 44 -8.22 -11.49 17.05
CA ASP A 44 -7.99 -11.49 15.62
C ASP A 44 -8.72 -12.67 14.94
N GLY A 45 -9.09 -12.45 13.69
CA GLY A 45 -9.81 -13.41 12.85
C GLY A 45 -10.21 -12.76 11.54
N VAL A 46 -10.16 -13.52 10.45
CA VAL A 46 -10.65 -13.04 9.15
C VAL A 46 -12.11 -12.61 9.27
N LEU A 47 -12.57 -11.70 8.40
CA LEU A 47 -13.89 -11.09 8.55
C LEU A 47 -15.03 -12.12 8.64
N THR A 48 -14.92 -13.24 7.94
CA THR A 48 -15.89 -14.36 7.97
C THR A 48 -15.90 -15.15 9.28
N GLU A 49 -14.86 -15.04 10.09
CA GLU A 49 -14.70 -15.68 11.41
C GLU A 49 -14.90 -14.70 12.58
N GLN A 50 -15.25 -13.45 12.25
CA GLN A 50 -15.67 -12.47 13.23
C GLN A 50 -17.14 -12.68 13.61
N SER A 51 -17.48 -12.32 14.84
CA SER A 51 -18.86 -12.34 15.35
C SER A 51 -19.18 -11.04 16.07
N SER A 52 -20.46 -10.78 16.32
CA SER A 52 -20.89 -9.61 17.09
C SER A 52 -20.22 -9.59 18.46
N GLU A 53 -20.12 -10.74 19.12
CA GLU A 53 -19.53 -10.85 20.46
C GLU A 53 -18.03 -10.53 20.45
N LYS A 54 -17.30 -10.92 19.41
CA LYS A 54 -15.89 -10.56 19.25
C LYS A 54 -15.72 -9.05 19.02
N PHE A 55 -16.58 -8.47 18.18
CA PHE A 55 -16.61 -7.03 17.96
C PHE A 55 -16.91 -6.27 19.26
N ASP A 56 -17.98 -6.63 19.96
CA ASP A 56 -18.37 -6.00 21.23
C ASP A 56 -17.24 -6.08 22.26
N ARG A 57 -16.61 -7.25 22.39
CA ARG A 57 -15.49 -7.47 23.28
C ARG A 57 -14.30 -6.55 22.97
N VAL A 58 -13.85 -6.50 21.72
CA VAL A 58 -12.68 -5.69 21.30
C VAL A 58 -12.99 -4.20 21.32
N MET A 59 -14.20 -3.81 20.92
CA MET A 59 -14.63 -2.42 20.89
C MET A 59 -14.87 -1.86 22.29
N ALA A 60 -15.41 -2.63 23.23
CA ALA A 60 -15.77 -2.16 24.56
C ALA A 60 -14.69 -1.31 25.26
N PRO A 61 -13.43 -1.77 25.42
CA PRO A 61 -12.42 -0.98 26.12
C PRO A 61 -12.08 0.33 25.43
N LYS A 62 -12.04 0.37 24.09
CA LYS A 62 -11.68 1.57 23.32
C LYS A 62 -12.88 2.48 23.10
N VAL A 63 -13.95 1.95 22.53
CA VAL A 63 -15.15 2.69 22.16
C VAL A 63 -15.90 3.12 23.41
N GLN A 64 -16.45 2.17 24.17
CA GLN A 64 -17.24 2.51 25.35
C GLN A 64 -16.38 3.15 26.43
N GLY A 65 -15.15 2.67 26.62
CA GLY A 65 -14.21 3.23 27.60
C GLY A 65 -13.88 4.69 27.32
N ALA A 66 -13.48 5.04 26.10
CA ALA A 66 -13.18 6.43 25.76
C ALA A 66 -14.43 7.31 25.75
N TRP A 67 -15.58 6.78 25.31
CA TRP A 67 -16.86 7.52 25.35
C TRP A 67 -17.29 7.85 26.78
N ASN A 68 -17.16 6.90 27.71
CA ASN A 68 -17.45 7.12 29.12
C ASN A 68 -16.52 8.19 29.72
N LEU A 69 -15.22 8.14 29.40
CA LEU A 69 -14.26 9.16 29.82
C LEU A 69 -14.62 10.52 29.23
N HIS A 70 -15.05 10.57 27.96
CA HIS A 70 -15.52 11.81 27.35
C HIS A 70 -16.69 12.41 28.12
N LEU A 71 -17.76 11.65 28.35
CA LEU A 71 -18.96 12.10 29.07
C LEU A 71 -18.62 12.55 30.50
N ALA A 72 -17.81 11.79 31.22
CA ALA A 72 -17.44 12.09 32.60
C ALA A 72 -16.57 13.35 32.75
N THR A 73 -15.93 13.81 31.67
CA THR A 73 -14.93 14.90 31.72
C THR A 73 -15.28 16.12 30.87
N GLN A 74 -16.48 16.20 30.30
CA GLN A 74 -16.89 17.33 29.45
C GLN A 74 -16.77 18.69 30.17
N ASN A 75 -17.00 18.71 31.49
CA ASN A 75 -16.97 19.92 32.31
C ASN A 75 -15.68 20.05 33.15
N ILE A 76 -14.66 19.25 32.86
CA ILE A 76 -13.36 19.29 33.55
C ILE A 76 -12.34 19.95 32.63
N ASN A 77 -11.66 20.98 33.13
CA ASN A 77 -10.60 21.65 32.38
C ASN A 77 -9.33 20.78 32.35
N LEU A 78 -9.26 19.85 31.40
CA LEU A 78 -8.11 18.99 31.18
C LEU A 78 -7.04 19.74 30.36
N ASP A 79 -5.78 19.51 30.70
CA ASP A 79 -4.63 19.94 29.93
C ASP A 79 -4.49 19.07 28.65
N PHE A 80 -4.79 17.77 28.76
CA PHE A 80 -4.75 16.84 27.63
C PHE A 80 -5.76 15.69 27.74
N PHE A 81 -6.18 15.15 26.60
CA PHE A 81 -6.95 13.90 26.49
C PHE A 81 -6.37 13.10 25.33
N VAL A 82 -5.46 12.19 25.64
CA VAL A 82 -4.73 11.39 24.66
C VAL A 82 -5.36 10.00 24.56
N MET A 83 -5.65 9.56 23.33
CA MET A 83 -6.14 8.22 23.03
C MET A 83 -5.08 7.45 22.26
N PHE A 84 -4.73 6.28 22.77
CA PHE A 84 -3.78 5.39 22.10
C PHE A 84 -4.56 4.58 21.07
N SER A 85 -4.55 5.08 19.85
CA SER A 85 -5.04 4.39 18.66
C SER A 85 -3.92 3.55 18.04
N SER A 86 -4.16 3.00 16.85
CA SER A 86 -3.24 2.10 16.17
C SER A 86 -3.02 2.51 14.73
N ALA A 87 -1.83 2.21 14.20
CA ALA A 87 -1.54 2.19 12.77
C ALA A 87 -2.60 1.44 11.95
N ALA A 88 -3.18 0.40 12.55
CA ALA A 88 -4.16 -0.47 11.91
C ALA A 88 -5.44 0.27 11.49
N SER A 89 -5.83 1.38 12.14
CA SER A 89 -6.97 2.18 11.65
C SER A 89 -6.62 3.07 10.45
N LEU A 90 -5.32 3.31 10.21
CA LEU A 90 -4.84 4.07 9.04
C LEU A 90 -4.57 3.15 7.84
N LEU A 91 -3.81 2.07 8.09
CA LEU A 91 -3.28 1.19 7.04
C LEU A 91 -4.14 -0.06 6.81
N GLY A 92 -5.08 -0.33 7.72
CA GLY A 92 -5.72 -1.64 7.83
C GLY A 92 -4.78 -2.68 8.43
N SER A 93 -5.36 -3.79 8.86
CA SER A 93 -4.60 -4.98 9.25
C SER A 93 -5.45 -6.23 9.02
N ALA A 94 -4.86 -7.20 8.31
CA ALA A 94 -5.55 -8.42 7.93
C ALA A 94 -5.98 -9.20 9.19
N GLY A 95 -7.25 -9.58 9.25
CA GLY A 95 -7.81 -10.28 10.41
C GLY A 95 -8.12 -9.41 11.63
N GLN A 96 -7.98 -8.07 11.53
CA GLN A 96 -8.19 -7.18 12.67
C GLN A 96 -9.32 -6.17 12.45
N ALA A 97 -10.37 -6.54 11.72
CA ALA A 97 -11.47 -5.63 11.37
C ALA A 97 -12.12 -4.96 12.61
N ASN A 98 -12.36 -5.73 13.67
CA ASN A 98 -12.88 -5.26 14.95
C ASN A 98 -11.95 -4.24 15.63
N TYR A 99 -10.65 -4.51 15.66
CA TYR A 99 -9.63 -3.64 16.25
C TYR A 99 -9.42 -2.38 15.41
N CYS A 100 -9.39 -2.48 14.08
CA CYS A 100 -9.29 -1.33 13.18
C CYS A 100 -10.47 -0.37 13.41
N ALA A 101 -11.69 -0.91 13.47
CA ALA A 101 -12.89 -0.12 13.73
C ALA A 101 -12.90 0.52 15.13
N ALA A 102 -12.45 -0.21 16.17
CA ALA A 102 -12.33 0.32 17.52
C ALA A 102 -11.34 1.50 17.62
N ASN A 103 -10.23 1.44 16.88
CA ASN A 103 -9.23 2.51 16.82
C ASN A 103 -9.71 3.69 15.96
N ALA A 104 -10.38 3.43 14.83
CA ALA A 104 -11.00 4.47 14.00
C ALA A 104 -12.05 5.29 14.79
N PHE A 105 -12.77 4.65 15.74
CA PHE A 105 -13.64 5.38 16.66
C PHE A 105 -12.87 6.35 17.57
N LEU A 106 -11.71 5.94 18.11
CA LEU A 106 -10.87 6.84 18.92
C LEU A 106 -10.38 8.03 18.10
N ASP A 107 -10.00 7.78 16.85
CA ASP A 107 -9.58 8.81 15.90
C ASP A 107 -10.71 9.82 15.70
N ALA A 108 -11.93 9.34 15.39
CA ALA A 108 -13.10 10.19 15.23
C ALA A 108 -13.49 10.93 16.52
N LEU A 109 -13.34 10.30 17.69
CA LEU A 109 -13.62 10.92 18.98
C LEU A 109 -12.65 12.07 19.29
N ALA A 110 -11.38 11.97 18.86
CA ALA A 110 -10.43 13.07 18.99
C ALA A 110 -10.91 14.30 18.22
N HIS A 111 -11.27 14.11 16.95
CA HIS A 111 -11.83 15.17 16.10
C HIS A 111 -13.12 15.74 16.67
N TYR A 112 -14.02 14.90 17.17
CA TYR A 112 -15.27 15.34 17.80
C TYR A 112 -15.01 16.21 19.04
N ARG A 113 -14.11 15.79 19.94
CA ARG A 113 -13.74 16.57 21.12
C ARG A 113 -13.15 17.93 20.73
N ARG A 114 -12.25 17.94 19.75
CA ARG A 114 -11.65 19.19 19.24
C ARG A 114 -12.69 20.12 18.62
N SER A 115 -13.66 19.59 17.87
CA SER A 115 -14.75 20.37 17.28
C SER A 115 -15.67 21.03 18.33
N THR A 116 -15.68 20.48 19.55
CA THR A 116 -16.45 21.01 20.70
C THR A 116 -15.59 21.83 21.66
N GLY A 117 -14.35 22.16 21.28
CA GLY A 117 -13.42 22.97 22.08
C GLY A 117 -12.76 22.22 23.24
N LEU A 118 -12.90 20.90 23.31
CA LEU A 118 -12.26 20.06 24.32
C LEU A 118 -10.92 19.51 23.81
N PRO A 119 -9.91 19.33 24.69
CA PRO A 119 -8.66 18.68 24.29
C PRO A 119 -8.95 17.25 23.82
N GLY A 120 -8.22 16.81 22.79
CA GLY A 120 -8.39 15.51 22.17
C GLY A 120 -7.28 15.25 21.16
N THR A 121 -6.48 14.22 21.42
CA THR A 121 -5.41 13.77 20.52
C THR A 121 -5.49 12.27 20.37
N SER A 122 -5.61 11.78 19.14
CA SER A 122 -5.46 10.35 18.83
C SER A 122 -4.06 10.09 18.28
N ILE A 123 -3.35 9.12 18.84
CA ILE A 123 -2.03 8.71 18.34
C ILE A 123 -2.17 7.31 17.75
N ASN A 124 -2.03 7.19 16.44
CA ASN A 124 -2.03 5.93 15.71
C ASN A 124 -0.65 5.29 15.81
N TRP A 125 -0.42 4.55 16.89
CA TRP A 125 0.87 3.92 17.17
C TRP A 125 1.15 2.73 16.24
N GLY A 126 2.38 2.67 15.72
CA GLY A 126 2.97 1.45 15.18
C GLY A 126 3.31 0.43 16.26
N THR A 127 3.96 -0.66 15.86
CA THR A 127 4.37 -1.76 16.74
C THR A 127 5.42 -1.29 17.73
N TRP A 128 5.17 -1.42 19.04
CA TRP A 128 6.18 -1.18 20.08
C TRP A 128 7.08 -2.42 20.23
N GLU A 129 8.37 -2.21 20.51
CA GLU A 129 9.38 -3.27 20.56
C GLU A 129 9.14 -4.29 21.69
N ASN A 130 8.88 -3.81 22.92
CA ASN A 130 8.77 -4.67 24.11
C ASN A 130 7.48 -4.51 24.90
N ALA A 131 6.55 -3.65 24.47
CA ALA A 131 5.40 -3.24 25.28
C ALA A 131 4.03 -3.68 24.75
N GLY A 132 3.13 -4.05 25.68
CA GLY A 132 1.69 -4.16 25.41
C GLY A 132 1.28 -5.37 24.57
N MET A 133 0.41 -5.13 23.59
CA MET A 133 -0.20 -6.19 22.77
C MET A 133 0.77 -6.85 21.78
N THR A 134 1.91 -6.20 21.49
CA THR A 134 2.93 -6.70 20.54
C THR A 134 3.86 -7.73 21.14
N SER A 135 3.92 -7.85 22.47
CA SER A 135 4.67 -8.92 23.15
C SER A 135 4.05 -10.30 22.92
N ARG A 136 2.84 -10.36 22.35
CA ARG A 136 2.14 -11.59 21.96
C ARG A 136 2.45 -12.02 20.53
N LEU A 137 3.08 -11.15 19.73
CA LEU A 137 3.50 -11.50 18.38
C LEU A 137 4.61 -12.54 18.44
N THR A 138 4.50 -13.55 17.59
CA THR A 138 5.58 -14.49 17.33
C THR A 138 6.74 -13.79 16.63
N GLU A 139 7.95 -14.36 16.75
CA GLU A 139 9.12 -13.86 16.04
C GLU A 139 8.90 -13.84 14.51
N GLN A 140 8.12 -14.79 13.99
CA GLN A 140 7.77 -14.86 12.58
C GLN A 140 6.88 -13.69 12.13
N GLU A 141 5.88 -13.30 12.94
CA GLU A 141 5.02 -12.15 12.63
C GLU A 141 5.80 -10.84 12.68
N ARG A 142 6.70 -10.69 13.67
CA ARG A 142 7.60 -9.53 13.76
C ARG A 142 8.55 -9.43 12.55
N SER A 143 9.12 -10.56 12.15
CA SER A 143 9.98 -10.64 10.97
C SER A 143 9.21 -10.28 9.69
N ARG A 144 7.97 -10.74 9.56
CA ARG A 144 7.10 -10.39 8.43
C ARG A 144 6.83 -8.89 8.35
N LEU A 145 6.49 -8.23 9.46
CA LEU A 145 6.29 -6.77 9.48
C LEU A 145 7.55 -6.03 9.05
N THR A 146 8.72 -6.47 9.54
CA THR A 146 10.01 -5.87 9.19
C THR A 146 10.35 -6.06 7.71
N GLN A 147 10.08 -7.25 7.15
CA GLN A 147 10.22 -7.53 5.72
C GLN A 147 9.27 -6.69 4.87
N GLN A 148 8.14 -6.28 5.45
CA GLN A 148 7.20 -5.35 4.82
C GLN A 148 7.57 -3.87 5.02
N GLY A 149 8.77 -3.57 5.55
CA GLY A 149 9.23 -2.21 5.77
C GLY A 149 8.61 -1.52 6.98
N MET A 150 7.83 -2.21 7.82
CA MET A 150 7.31 -1.68 9.08
C MET A 150 8.25 -2.06 10.23
N CYS A 151 8.88 -1.06 10.83
CA CYS A 151 9.83 -1.26 11.92
C CYS A 151 9.18 -1.02 13.30
N ALA A 152 9.73 -1.67 14.33
CA ALA A 152 9.26 -1.49 15.69
C ALA A 152 9.75 -0.16 16.28
N ILE A 153 8.93 0.44 17.14
CA ILE A 153 9.24 1.64 17.92
C ILE A 153 9.96 1.20 19.19
N ALA A 154 11.20 1.65 19.36
CA ALA A 154 11.91 1.48 20.63
C ALA A 154 11.17 2.23 21.75
N ASP A 155 11.01 1.61 22.92
CA ASP A 155 10.15 2.14 23.99
C ASP A 155 10.55 3.57 24.43
N LYS A 156 11.86 3.82 24.52
CA LYS A 156 12.40 5.14 24.85
C LYS A 156 12.04 6.20 23.81
N LEU A 157 12.10 5.84 22.52
CA LEU A 157 11.73 6.73 21.43
C LEU A 157 10.22 7.00 21.44
N GLY A 158 9.40 5.97 21.68
CA GLY A 158 7.95 6.11 21.79
C GLY A 158 7.53 7.07 22.91
N LEU A 159 8.17 6.97 24.09
CA LEU A 159 7.93 7.89 25.20
C LEU A 159 8.39 9.32 24.90
N GLN A 160 9.55 9.50 24.27
CA GLN A 160 10.02 10.82 23.83
C GLN A 160 9.04 11.47 22.85
N ILE A 161 8.54 10.71 21.88
CA ILE A 161 7.53 11.21 20.94
C ILE A 161 6.24 11.57 21.68
N LEU A 162 5.78 10.75 22.62
CA LEU A 162 4.60 11.07 23.43
C LEU A 162 4.77 12.39 24.18
N GLU A 163 5.92 12.62 24.83
CA GLU A 163 6.24 13.87 25.52
C GLU A 163 6.18 15.06 24.54
N GLU A 164 6.80 14.94 23.37
CA GLU A 164 6.75 16.00 22.34
C GLU A 164 5.33 16.28 21.82
N LEU A 165 4.49 15.25 21.71
CA LEU A 165 3.12 15.39 21.22
C LEU A 165 2.19 16.05 22.23
N LEU A 166 2.47 15.93 23.53
CA LEU A 166 1.68 16.59 24.57
C LEU A 166 1.78 18.12 24.50
N ASP A 167 2.89 18.66 23.99
CA ASP A 167 3.12 20.10 23.84
C ASP A 167 2.63 20.67 22.49
N ARG A 168 2.09 19.83 21.60
CA ARG A 168 1.68 20.23 20.24
C ARG A 168 0.15 20.25 20.10
N ASP A 169 -0.35 21.21 19.33
CA ASP A 169 -1.76 21.30 19.00
C ASP A 169 -2.14 20.38 17.82
N ILE A 170 -2.09 19.07 18.05
CA ILE A 170 -2.35 18.04 17.04
C ILE A 170 -3.55 17.19 17.46
N THR A 171 -4.52 17.04 16.56
CA THR A 171 -5.74 16.23 16.82
C THR A 171 -5.52 14.75 16.55
N GLN A 172 -4.78 14.41 15.49
CA GLN A 172 -4.49 13.03 15.12
C GLN A 172 -3.11 12.92 14.47
N ILE A 173 -2.34 11.90 14.83
CA ILE A 173 -1.03 11.64 14.24
C ILE A 173 -0.68 10.15 14.23
N GLY A 174 -0.11 9.69 13.12
CA GLY A 174 0.53 8.38 13.03
C GLY A 174 1.98 8.42 13.47
N VAL A 175 2.37 7.49 14.34
CA VAL A 175 3.76 7.33 14.78
C VAL A 175 4.19 5.92 14.43
N LEU A 176 4.89 5.78 13.31
CA LEU A 176 5.23 4.49 12.73
C LEU A 176 6.59 4.61 12.01
N PRO A 177 7.65 3.93 12.48
CA PRO A 177 8.92 3.89 11.78
C PRO A 177 8.76 2.99 10.54
N ILE A 178 8.89 3.59 9.35
CA ILE A 178 8.69 2.90 8.07
C ILE A 178 9.94 3.05 7.21
N ASN A 179 10.43 1.93 6.67
CA ASN A 179 11.32 1.94 5.53
C ASN A 179 10.48 2.08 4.25
N TRP A 180 10.34 3.32 3.78
CA TRP A 180 9.48 3.66 2.65
C TRP A 180 9.86 2.95 1.35
N SER A 181 11.14 2.69 1.11
CA SER A 181 11.58 1.96 -0.09
C SER A 181 10.98 0.55 -0.13
N VAL A 182 11.05 -0.19 0.97
CA VAL A 182 10.52 -1.56 1.09
C VAL A 182 8.99 -1.57 1.22
N PHE A 183 8.43 -0.59 1.92
CA PHE A 183 6.98 -0.48 2.11
C PHE A 183 6.28 -0.20 0.77
N LEU A 184 6.78 0.75 -0.02
CA LEU A 184 6.18 1.14 -1.30
C LEU A 184 6.32 0.07 -2.40
N GLU A 185 7.38 -0.75 -2.36
CA GLU A 185 7.54 -1.88 -3.29
C GLU A 185 6.36 -2.86 -3.27
N GLN A 186 5.64 -2.97 -2.14
CA GLN A 186 4.45 -3.82 -2.01
C GLN A 186 3.21 -3.27 -2.73
N PHE A 187 3.19 -1.98 -3.06
CA PHE A 187 2.05 -1.31 -3.69
C PHE A 187 2.27 -1.06 -5.19
N SER A 188 3.20 -1.81 -5.81
CA SER A 188 3.73 -1.67 -7.17
C SER A 188 2.73 -1.79 -8.33
N ASN A 189 1.43 -1.96 -8.06
CA ASN A 189 0.35 -1.90 -9.04
C ASN A 189 -0.62 -0.75 -8.74
N ASN A 190 -0.23 0.50 -9.04
CA ASN A 190 -1.08 1.71 -9.25
C ASN A 190 -2.23 2.00 -8.25
N LEU A 191 -2.28 1.30 -7.12
CA LEU A 191 -3.21 1.49 -6.02
C LEU A 191 -2.53 2.17 -4.85
N ALA A 192 -1.33 2.73 -5.05
CA ALA A 192 -0.66 3.61 -4.08
C ALA A 192 -1.43 4.94 -4.00
N LEU A 193 -2.58 4.84 -3.33
CA LEU A 193 -3.33 5.78 -2.52
C LEU A 193 -2.75 7.20 -2.56
N SER A 194 -3.54 8.16 -3.00
CA SER A 194 -3.31 9.61 -2.87
C SER A 194 -2.79 10.04 -1.49
N PHE A 195 -3.07 9.22 -0.47
CA PHE A 195 -2.53 9.34 0.89
C PHE A 195 -0.99 9.29 0.99
N PHE A 196 -0.27 8.62 0.09
CA PHE A 196 1.19 8.44 0.13
C PHE A 196 1.96 9.17 -0.98
N GLU A 197 1.28 9.95 -1.84
CA GLU A 197 1.91 10.64 -2.97
C GLU A 197 3.10 11.50 -2.54
N GLU A 198 2.92 12.34 -1.52
CA GLU A 198 3.98 13.24 -1.01
C GLU A 198 5.23 12.49 -0.47
N VAL A 199 5.04 11.25 0.00
CA VAL A 199 6.13 10.42 0.53
C VAL A 199 6.82 9.64 -0.60
N SER A 200 6.05 9.19 -1.59
CA SER A 200 6.55 8.51 -2.78
C SER A 200 7.43 9.43 -3.62
N GLU A 201 7.01 10.69 -3.84
CA GLU A 201 7.80 11.70 -4.56
C GLU A 201 9.15 11.99 -3.91
N LYS A 202 9.20 12.04 -2.56
CA LYS A 202 10.45 12.26 -1.81
C LYS A 202 11.37 11.03 -1.80
N THR A 203 10.81 9.84 -2.00
CA THR A 203 11.57 8.58 -2.06
C THR A 203 12.08 8.31 -3.48
N GLN A 204 11.43 8.88 -4.50
CA GLN A 204 11.88 8.94 -5.90
C GLN A 204 13.00 9.96 -6.14
N ASN A 205 13.98 10.06 -5.23
CA ASN A 205 15.26 10.63 -5.63
C ASN A 205 15.78 9.78 -6.80
N GLN A 206 15.99 10.43 -7.95
CA GLN A 206 16.41 9.85 -9.22
C GLN A 206 17.32 8.64 -9.00
N SER A 207 16.93 7.49 -9.54
CA SER A 207 17.74 6.27 -9.50
C SER A 207 19.20 6.64 -9.80
N GLU A 208 20.13 6.33 -8.88
CA GLU A 208 21.58 6.57 -9.08
C GLU A 208 22.04 6.02 -10.44
N LEU A 209 21.37 4.97 -10.93
CA LEU A 209 21.57 4.39 -12.25
C LEU A 209 21.23 5.37 -13.39
N LEU A 210 20.12 6.10 -13.33
CA LEU A 210 19.74 7.08 -14.34
C LEU A 210 20.73 8.25 -14.37
N GLN A 211 21.14 8.76 -13.20
CA GLN A 211 22.15 9.82 -13.11
C GLN A 211 23.51 9.35 -13.66
N GLN A 212 23.91 8.11 -13.39
CA GLN A 212 25.12 7.52 -13.96
C GLN A 212 25.02 7.35 -15.48
N LEU A 213 23.88 6.92 -16.00
CA LEU A 213 23.68 6.73 -17.44
C LEU A 213 23.66 8.06 -18.20
N GLU A 214 23.09 9.13 -17.64
CA GLU A 214 23.08 10.47 -18.25
C GLU A 214 24.50 11.05 -18.43
N LEU A 215 25.41 10.81 -17.47
CA LEU A 215 26.78 11.36 -17.45
C LEU A 215 27.79 10.63 -18.37
N ILE A 216 27.41 9.51 -18.98
CA ILE A 216 28.33 8.58 -19.66
C ILE A 216 28.04 8.48 -21.17
N THR A 217 29.05 8.15 -21.98
CA THR A 217 28.92 7.98 -23.44
C THR A 217 28.14 6.71 -23.84
N THR A 218 27.57 6.70 -25.04
CA THR A 218 26.62 5.68 -25.52
C THR A 218 27.12 4.23 -25.43
N SER A 219 28.42 3.98 -25.66
CA SER A 219 28.98 2.61 -25.61
C SER A 219 29.17 2.09 -24.18
N ASP A 220 29.30 2.97 -23.20
CA ASP A 220 29.45 2.59 -21.80
C ASP A 220 28.09 2.48 -21.09
N ARG A 221 27.06 3.21 -21.57
CA ARG A 221 25.66 3.04 -21.15
C ARG A 221 25.15 1.61 -21.33
N THR A 222 25.35 1.03 -22.52
CA THR A 222 24.93 -0.36 -22.79
C THR A 222 25.60 -1.36 -21.86
N LYS A 223 26.88 -1.18 -21.52
CA LYS A 223 27.60 -2.08 -20.59
C LYS A 223 27.00 -2.02 -19.17
N ILE A 224 26.65 -0.82 -18.71
CA ILE A 224 26.01 -0.61 -17.40
C ILE A 224 24.63 -1.27 -17.39
N LEU A 225 23.83 -1.07 -18.44
CA LEU A 225 22.51 -1.70 -18.58
C LEU A 225 22.61 -3.24 -18.59
N ILE A 226 23.60 -3.80 -19.30
CA ILE A 226 23.87 -5.25 -19.29
C ILE A 226 24.24 -5.72 -17.87
N SER A 227 25.13 -5.01 -17.18
CA SER A 227 25.51 -5.37 -15.81
C SER A 227 24.32 -5.33 -14.85
N HIS A 228 23.45 -4.32 -15.01
CA HIS A 228 22.24 -4.19 -14.23
C HIS A 228 21.25 -5.34 -14.51
N LEU A 229 20.96 -5.62 -15.79
CA LEU A 229 20.10 -6.74 -16.19
C LEU A 229 20.61 -8.08 -15.65
N ARG A 230 21.91 -8.35 -15.76
CA ARG A 230 22.52 -9.58 -15.20
C ARG A 230 22.32 -9.68 -13.70
N THR A 231 22.40 -8.57 -12.98
CA THR A 231 22.19 -8.53 -11.53
C THR A 231 20.75 -8.83 -11.16
N GLN A 232 19.78 -8.26 -11.88
CA GLN A 232 18.36 -8.54 -11.63
C GLN A 232 17.99 -9.98 -11.98
N ILE A 233 18.44 -10.48 -13.14
CA ILE A 233 18.21 -11.87 -13.56
C ILE A 233 18.85 -12.85 -12.56
N ALA A 234 20.07 -12.57 -12.09
CA ALA A 234 20.72 -13.39 -11.08
C ALA A 234 19.93 -13.46 -9.76
N LYS A 235 19.36 -12.34 -9.32
CA LYS A 235 18.52 -12.30 -8.11
C LYS A 235 17.24 -13.12 -8.27
N ILE A 236 16.54 -12.93 -9.39
CA ILE A 236 15.26 -13.61 -9.68
C ILE A 236 15.48 -15.13 -9.79
N LEU A 237 16.56 -15.55 -10.48
CA LEU A 237 16.88 -16.96 -10.67
C LEU A 237 17.69 -17.59 -9.53
N GLY A 238 18.03 -16.83 -8.48
CA GLY A 238 18.83 -17.31 -7.35
C GLY A 238 20.28 -17.68 -7.70
N ILE A 239 20.84 -17.13 -8.79
CA ILE A 239 22.20 -17.38 -9.26
C ILE A 239 23.17 -16.52 -8.45
N LYS A 240 24.17 -17.15 -7.82
CA LYS A 240 25.12 -16.47 -6.92
C LYS A 240 26.08 -15.49 -7.60
N SER A 241 26.32 -15.65 -8.89
CA SER A 241 27.20 -14.78 -9.67
C SER A 241 26.51 -14.32 -10.94
N SER A 242 26.21 -13.02 -11.01
CA SER A 242 25.67 -12.38 -12.22
C SER A 242 26.67 -12.40 -13.38
N GLU A 243 27.98 -12.45 -13.09
CA GLU A 243 29.08 -12.53 -14.05
C GLU A 243 29.20 -13.90 -14.77
N ALA A 244 28.47 -14.92 -14.31
CA ALA A 244 28.39 -16.22 -14.97
C ALA A 244 27.28 -16.30 -16.04
N ILE A 245 26.37 -15.32 -16.08
CA ILE A 245 25.23 -15.32 -17.02
C ILE A 245 25.69 -14.88 -18.42
N ASP A 246 25.53 -15.76 -19.40
CA ASP A 246 25.78 -15.44 -20.80
C ASP A 246 24.74 -14.42 -21.32
N ILE A 247 25.23 -13.34 -21.93
CA ILE A 247 24.42 -12.19 -22.38
C ILE A 247 23.74 -12.44 -23.72
N ASP A 248 24.22 -13.40 -24.50
CA ASP A 248 23.68 -13.77 -25.81
C ASP A 248 22.72 -14.97 -25.74
N ARG A 249 22.72 -15.68 -24.59
CA ARG A 249 21.84 -16.81 -24.35
C ARG A 249 20.39 -16.39 -24.15
N GLY A 250 19.47 -17.20 -24.66
CA GLY A 250 18.04 -17.00 -24.53
C GLY A 250 17.60 -16.96 -23.05
N LEU A 251 16.74 -16.01 -22.69
CA LEU A 251 16.23 -15.86 -21.31
C LEU A 251 15.43 -17.09 -20.85
N THR A 252 14.68 -17.71 -21.77
CA THR A 252 13.97 -18.98 -21.52
C THR A 252 14.94 -20.12 -21.21
N ASP A 253 16.08 -20.16 -21.90
CA ASP A 253 17.11 -21.19 -21.70
C ASP A 253 17.89 -21.02 -20.39
N LEU A 254 17.79 -19.83 -19.78
CA LEU A 254 18.31 -19.53 -18.44
C LEU A 254 17.31 -19.92 -17.33
N GLY A 255 16.11 -20.37 -17.68
CA GLY A 255 15.07 -20.76 -16.73
C GLY A 255 14.08 -19.65 -16.39
N MET A 256 14.00 -18.59 -17.19
CA MET A 256 12.92 -17.60 -17.06
C MET A 256 11.59 -18.18 -17.55
N ASP A 257 10.56 -18.03 -16.73
CA ASP A 257 9.17 -18.36 -17.00
C ASP A 257 8.30 -17.09 -17.10
N SER A 258 6.99 -17.26 -17.29
CA SER A 258 6.06 -16.13 -17.42
C SER A 258 5.99 -15.24 -16.18
N LEU A 259 6.19 -15.79 -14.97
CA LEU A 259 6.10 -15.03 -13.72
C LEU A 259 7.38 -14.20 -13.51
N SER A 260 8.55 -14.82 -13.62
CA SER A 260 9.86 -14.17 -13.55
C SER A 260 10.05 -13.11 -14.64
N SER A 261 9.42 -13.27 -15.81
CA SER A 261 9.39 -12.26 -16.87
C SER A 261 8.63 -10.99 -16.46
N VAL A 262 7.51 -11.14 -15.74
CA VAL A 262 6.74 -10.01 -15.23
C VAL A 262 7.49 -9.32 -14.08
N GLU A 263 8.11 -10.10 -13.19
CA GLU A 263 8.95 -9.57 -12.10
C GLU A 263 10.14 -8.76 -12.64
N LEU A 264 10.87 -9.29 -13.63
CA LEU A 264 11.98 -8.59 -14.27
C LEU A 264 11.51 -7.29 -14.93
N ARG A 265 10.40 -7.33 -15.69
CA ARG A 265 9.84 -6.13 -16.32
C ARG A 265 9.52 -5.06 -15.28
N ASN A 266 8.77 -5.41 -14.23
CA ASN A 266 8.38 -4.47 -13.18
C ASN A 266 9.60 -3.87 -12.47
N LYS A 267 10.63 -4.69 -12.21
CA LYS A 267 11.86 -4.22 -11.59
C LYS A 267 12.61 -3.22 -12.49
N LEU A 268 12.72 -3.51 -13.79
CA LEU A 268 13.34 -2.60 -14.76
C LEU A 268 12.55 -1.30 -14.92
N GLN A 269 11.22 -1.35 -14.93
CA GLN A 269 10.38 -0.14 -14.98
C GLN A 269 10.63 0.76 -13.77
N THR A 270 10.76 0.15 -12.59
CA THR A 270 11.04 0.85 -11.33
C THR A 270 12.44 1.46 -11.34
N ASP A 271 13.46 0.66 -11.66
CA ASP A 271 14.87 1.06 -11.56
C ASP A 271 15.27 2.10 -12.63
N LEU A 272 14.60 2.08 -13.80
CA LEU A 272 14.86 2.98 -14.93
C LEU A 272 13.78 4.05 -15.13
N GLN A 273 12.78 4.10 -14.24
CA GLN A 273 11.66 5.05 -14.26
C GLN A 273 11.02 5.19 -15.67
N CYS A 274 10.81 4.07 -16.36
CA CYS A 274 10.28 4.06 -17.72
C CYS A 274 9.15 3.03 -17.88
N ASN A 275 8.24 3.28 -18.84
CA ASN A 275 7.20 2.32 -19.18
C ASN A 275 7.78 1.23 -20.08
N LEU A 276 7.57 -0.05 -19.78
CA LEU A 276 8.03 -1.17 -20.60
C LEU A 276 6.83 -2.02 -21.06
N PRO A 277 6.80 -2.46 -22.32
CA PRO A 277 5.70 -3.29 -22.83
C PRO A 277 5.65 -4.64 -22.12
N SER A 278 4.44 -5.20 -21.99
CA SER A 278 4.24 -6.54 -21.41
C SER A 278 4.91 -7.65 -22.22
N THR A 279 5.14 -7.41 -23.51
CA THR A 279 5.79 -8.30 -24.45
C THR A 279 7.33 -8.20 -24.44
N LEU A 280 7.93 -7.31 -23.65
CA LEU A 280 9.38 -7.02 -23.68
C LEU A 280 10.27 -8.28 -23.70
N ILE A 281 10.01 -9.23 -22.81
CA ILE A 281 10.84 -10.44 -22.67
C ILE A 281 10.64 -11.41 -23.85
N PHE A 282 9.48 -11.34 -24.51
CA PHE A 282 9.17 -12.14 -25.70
C PHE A 282 9.71 -11.48 -26.97
N ASP A 283 9.67 -10.16 -27.05
CA ASP A 283 10.16 -9.38 -28.19
C ASP A 283 11.70 -9.37 -28.24
N TYR A 284 12.36 -9.46 -27.08
CA TYR A 284 13.81 -9.42 -26.93
C TYR A 284 14.32 -10.67 -26.19
N SER A 285 14.88 -11.60 -26.95
CA SER A 285 15.19 -12.95 -26.49
C SER A 285 16.40 -13.07 -25.56
N ASN A 286 17.28 -12.06 -25.47
CA ASN A 286 18.48 -12.10 -24.64
C ASN A 286 18.82 -10.74 -23.99
N ILE A 287 19.79 -10.76 -23.07
CA ILE A 287 20.18 -9.59 -22.26
C ILE A 287 20.70 -8.45 -23.16
N ASN A 288 21.46 -8.77 -24.20
CA ASN A 288 21.96 -7.78 -25.15
C ASN A 288 20.83 -7.06 -25.89
N ALA A 289 19.82 -7.80 -26.34
CA ALA A 289 18.67 -7.26 -27.04
C ALA A 289 17.86 -6.31 -26.14
N ILE A 290 17.60 -6.70 -24.89
CA ILE A 290 16.92 -5.84 -23.91
C ILE A 290 17.74 -4.60 -23.59
N ALA A 291 19.05 -4.73 -23.36
CA ALA A 291 19.93 -3.59 -23.04
C ALA A 291 19.94 -2.55 -24.17
N ASN A 292 19.99 -3.00 -25.42
CA ASN A 292 19.94 -2.12 -26.58
C ASN A 292 18.59 -1.41 -26.71
N TYR A 293 17.48 -2.13 -26.51
CA TYR A 293 16.15 -1.53 -26.49
C TYR A 293 16.02 -0.46 -25.39
N LEU A 294 16.47 -0.76 -24.17
CA LEU A 294 16.44 0.19 -23.05
C LEU A 294 17.30 1.42 -23.34
N ASN A 295 18.49 1.24 -23.91
CA ASN A 295 19.37 2.34 -24.28
C ASN A 295 18.71 3.24 -25.35
N GLN A 296 18.07 2.66 -26.36
CA GLN A 296 17.31 3.43 -27.34
C GLN A 296 16.12 4.14 -26.70
N LYS A 297 15.34 3.47 -25.84
CA LYS A 297 14.14 4.06 -25.23
C LYS A 297 14.46 5.21 -24.28
N LEU A 298 15.54 5.10 -23.51
CA LEU A 298 15.93 6.10 -22.52
C LEU A 298 16.65 7.31 -23.15
N PHE A 299 17.35 7.11 -24.27
CA PHE A 299 18.24 8.13 -24.84
C PHE A 299 17.97 8.49 -26.31
N SER A 300 16.88 7.98 -26.93
CA SER A 300 16.44 8.47 -28.24
C SER A 300 15.67 9.78 -28.10
N LEU A 301 16.41 10.86 -27.84
CA LEU A 301 16.08 12.24 -28.16
C LEU A 301 17.40 13.02 -28.29
N ASP A 302 18.22 12.67 -29.29
CA ASP A 302 19.31 13.55 -29.74
C ASP A 302 19.64 13.45 -31.24
N SER A 303 18.80 12.79 -32.04
CA SER A 303 18.90 12.88 -33.50
C SER A 303 17.57 12.55 -34.18
N ASP A 304 17.12 13.52 -34.96
CA ASP A 304 16.03 13.51 -35.95
C ASP A 304 14.57 13.65 -35.47
N LYS A 305 14.00 14.81 -35.84
CA LYS A 305 12.56 15.03 -36.00
C LYS A 305 11.95 13.86 -36.77
N PRO A 306 10.79 13.32 -36.35
CA PRO A 306 10.03 12.43 -37.21
C PRO A 306 9.57 13.22 -38.42
N THR A 307 10.19 12.93 -39.56
CA THR A 307 9.55 13.10 -40.85
C THR A 307 8.61 11.92 -40.98
N GLU A 308 7.34 12.19 -41.25
CA GLU A 308 6.33 11.16 -41.54
C GLU A 308 6.88 10.15 -42.55
N SER A 309 6.85 8.87 -42.17
CA SER A 309 6.82 7.78 -43.13
C SER A 309 5.92 6.68 -42.59
N ASN A 310 4.69 6.69 -43.11
CA ASN A 310 3.75 5.59 -43.17
C ASN A 310 4.47 4.27 -43.50
N ASP A 311 4.19 3.24 -42.72
CA ASP A 311 3.78 1.92 -43.20
C ASP A 311 3.94 0.91 -42.05
N LYS A 312 2.83 0.65 -41.31
CA LYS A 312 2.39 -0.68 -40.82
C LYS A 312 1.38 -0.66 -39.66
N ASP A 313 1.08 0.49 -39.05
CA ASP A 313 0.08 0.57 -37.97
C ASP A 313 -1.36 0.85 -38.44
N GLU A 314 -1.58 1.20 -39.71
CA GLU A 314 -2.94 1.45 -40.22
C GLU A 314 -3.82 0.19 -40.33
N SER A 315 -3.28 -1.03 -40.28
CA SER A 315 -4.10 -2.23 -40.50
C SER A 315 -4.90 -2.68 -39.28
N VAL A 316 -4.46 -2.33 -38.06
CA VAL A 316 -5.13 -2.79 -36.83
C VAL A 316 -6.22 -1.80 -36.41
N ASP A 317 -5.93 -0.50 -36.46
CA ASP A 317 -6.93 0.53 -36.15
C ASP A 317 -8.04 0.62 -37.20
N PHE A 318 -7.75 0.35 -38.49
CA PHE A 318 -8.79 0.24 -39.52
C PHE A 318 -9.69 -0.98 -39.32
N ALA A 319 -9.13 -2.13 -38.90
CA ALA A 319 -9.91 -3.33 -38.60
C ALA A 319 -10.80 -3.13 -37.37
N ILE A 320 -10.29 -2.47 -36.32
CA ILE A 320 -11.07 -2.15 -35.11
C ILE A 320 -12.20 -1.17 -35.42
N ALA A 321 -11.95 -0.15 -36.26
CA ALA A 321 -12.97 0.82 -36.67
C ALA A 321 -14.07 0.22 -37.57
N GLN A 322 -13.75 -0.82 -38.35
CA GLN A 322 -14.77 -1.55 -39.12
C GLN A 322 -15.64 -2.43 -38.23
N VAL A 323 -15.08 -3.10 -37.23
CA VAL A 323 -15.86 -3.95 -36.30
C VAL A 323 -16.82 -3.13 -35.44
N GLN A 324 -16.45 -1.90 -35.06
CA GLN A 324 -17.31 -1.02 -34.25
C GLN A 324 -18.51 -0.43 -35.00
N ASN A 325 -18.55 -0.52 -36.34
CA ASN A 325 -19.64 0.01 -37.17
C ASN A 325 -20.56 -1.08 -37.75
N LEU A 326 -20.35 -2.35 -37.42
CA LEU A 326 -21.21 -3.44 -37.86
C LEU A 326 -22.44 -3.52 -36.96
N SER A 327 -23.60 -3.76 -37.57
CA SER A 327 -24.80 -4.12 -36.81
C SER A 327 -24.64 -5.52 -36.21
N GLU A 328 -25.36 -5.79 -35.11
CA GLU A 328 -25.25 -7.06 -34.37
C GLU A 328 -25.53 -8.28 -35.27
N GLU A 329 -26.42 -8.14 -36.25
CA GLU A 329 -26.76 -9.17 -37.24
C GLU A 329 -25.63 -9.43 -38.27
N GLU A 330 -24.85 -8.40 -38.62
CA GLU A 330 -23.72 -8.53 -39.55
C GLU A 330 -22.49 -9.13 -38.85
N ALA A 331 -22.27 -8.78 -37.59
CA ALA A 331 -21.20 -9.36 -36.77
C ALA A 331 -21.44 -10.86 -36.53
N GLU A 332 -22.68 -11.27 -36.32
CA GLU A 332 -23.05 -12.68 -36.13
C GLU A 332 -22.88 -13.50 -37.41
N ALA A 333 -23.21 -12.93 -38.58
CA ALA A 333 -23.01 -13.59 -39.88
C ALA A 333 -21.52 -13.81 -40.19
N MET A 334 -20.65 -12.84 -39.89
CA MET A 334 -19.20 -12.96 -40.09
C MET A 334 -18.54 -13.95 -39.12
N LEU A 335 -19.04 -14.03 -37.88
CA LEU A 335 -18.60 -15.03 -36.90
C LEU A 335 -18.98 -16.45 -37.33
N LEU A 336 -20.19 -16.64 -37.88
CA LEU A 336 -20.62 -17.93 -38.42
C LEU A 336 -19.79 -18.36 -39.64
N GLU A 337 -19.42 -17.41 -40.51
CA GLU A 337 -18.56 -17.70 -41.67
C GLU A 337 -17.12 -18.07 -41.28
N GLU A 338 -16.57 -17.47 -40.22
CA GLU A 338 -15.26 -17.87 -39.68
C GLU A 338 -15.32 -19.18 -38.88
N LEU A 339 -16.43 -19.46 -38.19
CA LEU A 339 -16.65 -20.74 -37.53
C LEU A 339 -16.72 -21.91 -38.54
N ASP A 340 -17.34 -21.71 -39.70
CA ASP A 340 -17.37 -22.70 -40.80
C ASP A 340 -15.98 -22.93 -41.42
N LYS A 341 -15.09 -21.93 -41.40
CA LYS A 341 -13.70 -22.08 -41.86
C LYS A 341 -12.83 -22.85 -40.87
N ILE A 342 -13.15 -22.77 -39.58
CA ILE A 342 -12.38 -23.39 -38.50
C ILE A 342 -12.92 -24.79 -38.15
N MET A 343 -14.19 -25.08 -38.44
CA MET A 343 -14.78 -26.42 -38.37
C MET A 343 -15.39 -26.84 -39.71
N PRO A 344 -14.59 -27.33 -40.67
CA PRO A 344 -15.17 -28.00 -41.83
C PRO A 344 -15.81 -29.33 -41.38
N ASP A 345 -17.14 -29.40 -41.47
CA ASP A 345 -18.02 -30.57 -41.31
C ASP A 345 -17.34 -31.90 -40.91
N GLU A 346 -17.50 -32.31 -39.65
CA GLU A 346 -17.51 -33.73 -39.31
C GLU A 346 -18.88 -34.31 -39.71
N THR A 347 -18.93 -34.95 -40.88
CA THR A 347 -19.99 -35.91 -41.25
C THR A 347 -20.01 -37.14 -40.35
#